data_AF-A0A8T0C8J0-F1
#
_entry.id   AF-A0A8T0C8J0-F1
#
_cell.length_a   1.000
_cell.length_b   1.000
_cell.length_c   1.000
_cell.angle_alpha   90.00
_cell.angle_beta   90.00
_cell.angle_gamma   90.00
#
_symmetry.space_group_name_H-M   'P 1'
#
loop_
_entity.id
_entity.type
_entity.pdbx_description
1 polymer ?
#
loop_
_entity_poly.entity_id
_entity_poly.type
_entity_poly.pdbx_seq_one_letter_code
_entity_poly.pdbx_strand_id
1 'polypeptide(L)' 'MTATDLYWADIIFVMENKHKAQLKTRFAAALQHKEIHVLDIPDEYALVEPSLIELIQYSVSDYLDLV' A
#
# COMPACT_ATOMS: atom_id res chain seq x y z
N MET A 1 11.50 6.55 -2.13
CA MET A 1 11.23 5.88 -0.83
C MET A 1 12.54 5.67 -0.12
N THR A 2 12.74 6.40 0.96
CA THR A 2 13.83 6.20 1.92
C THR A 2 13.35 5.35 3.08
N ALA A 3 14.26 4.72 3.83
CA ALA A 3 13.89 3.87 4.97
C ALA A 3 13.10 4.63 6.05
N THR A 4 13.27 5.95 6.11
CA THR A 4 12.56 6.84 7.03
C THR A 4 11.06 6.91 6.77
N ASP A 5 10.66 6.88 5.49
CA ASP A 5 9.24 6.82 5.10
C ASP A 5 8.60 5.52 5.60
N LEU A 6 9.38 4.42 5.49
CA LEU A 6 9.20 3.14 6.18
C LEU A 6 8.78 3.35 7.63
N TYR A 7 9.68 3.97 8.40
CA TYR A 7 9.55 4.09 9.85
C TYR A 7 8.30 4.84 10.32
N TRP A 8 7.85 5.87 9.60
CA TRP A 8 6.66 6.64 9.97
C TRP A 8 5.34 5.95 9.66
N ALA A 9 5.30 5.03 8.69
CA ALA A 9 4.06 4.39 8.27
C ALA A 9 3.69 3.21 9.20
N ASP A 10 2.58 3.29 9.92
CA ASP A 10 2.04 2.15 10.68
C ASP A 10 1.46 1.08 9.74
N ILE A 11 0.80 1.53 8.66
CA ILE A 11 0.17 0.67 7.65
C ILE A 11 0.69 1.07 6.26
N ILE A 12 1.06 0.06 5.46
CA ILE A 12 1.59 0.25 4.11
C ILE A 12 0.65 -0.44 3.12
N PHE A 13 0.05 0.33 2.22
CA PHE A 13 -0.75 -0.18 1.12
C PHE A 13 0.07 -0.22 -0.16
N VAL A 14 0.01 -1.34 -0.87
CA VAL A 14 0.62 -1.48 -2.20
C VAL A 14 -0.42 -1.96 -3.19
N MET A 15 -0.34 -1.45 -4.43
CA MET A 15 -1.26 -1.84 -5.50
C MET A 15 -1.13 -3.33 -5.85
N GLU A 16 0.10 -3.80 -6.06
CA GLU A 16 0.37 -5.17 -6.50
C GLU A 16 1.35 -5.91 -5.58
N ASN A 17 1.29 -7.25 -5.61
CA ASN A 17 2.21 -8.12 -4.88
C ASN A 17 3.69 -7.90 -5.25
N LYS A 18 3.95 -7.48 -6.49
CA LYS A 18 5.31 -7.15 -6.96
C LYS A 18 5.95 -6.03 -6.13
N HIS A 19 5.17 -5.02 -5.75
CA HIS A 19 5.64 -3.92 -4.89
C HIS A 19 5.93 -4.40 -3.47
N LYS A 20 5.09 -5.28 -2.90
CA LYS A 20 5.34 -5.92 -1.60
C LYS A 20 6.64 -6.72 -1.61
N ALA A 21 6.88 -7.49 -2.66
CA ALA A 21 8.11 -8.26 -2.80
C ALA A 21 9.34 -7.35 -2.85
N GLN A 22 9.32 -6.28 -3.64
CA GLN A 22 10.43 -5.31 -3.69
C GLN A 22 10.69 -4.63 -2.34
N LEU A 23 9.63 -4.25 -1.64
CA LEU A 23 9.72 -3.66 -0.29
C LEU A 23 10.34 -4.64 0.69
N LYS A 24 9.89 -5.90 0.72
CA LYS A 24 10.49 -6.94 1.56
C LYS A 24 11.96 -7.16 1.21
N THR A 25 12.34 -7.20 -0.06
CA THR A 25 13.74 -7.41 -0.45
C THR A 25 14.64 -6.24 -0.04
N ARG A 26 14.20 -4.99 -0.20
CA ARG A 26 15.03 -3.80 0.10
C ARG A 26 14.95 -3.35 1.56
N PHE A 27 13.84 -3.62 2.24
CA PHE A 27 13.52 -3.04 3.55
C PHE A 27 12.98 -4.08 4.55
N ALA A 28 13.32 -5.37 4.41
CA ALA A 28 12.89 -6.45 5.32
C ALA A 28 12.97 -6.08 6.81
N ALA A 29 14.09 -5.48 7.24
CA ALA A 29 14.32 -5.09 8.63
C ALA A 29 13.37 -3.98 9.11
N ALA A 30 13.06 -3.01 8.25
CA ALA A 30 12.12 -1.93 8.58
C ALA A 30 10.66 -2.41 8.56
N LEU A 31 10.37 -3.53 7.89
CA LEU A 31 9.03 -4.09 7.70
C LEU A 31 8.67 -5.20 8.69
N GLN A 32 9.59 -5.63 9.56
CA GLN A 32 9.38 -6.77 10.47
C GLN A 32 8.16 -6.62 11.39
N HIS A 33 7.75 -5.39 11.69
CA HIS A 33 6.64 -5.08 12.60
C HIS A 33 5.55 -4.23 11.92
N LYS A 34 5.59 -4.09 10.59
CA LYS A 34 4.66 -3.22 9.85
C LYS A 34 3.70 -4.04 9.01
N GLU A 35 2.44 -3.64 9.00
CA GLU A 35 1.43 -4.27 8.16
C GLU A 35 1.56 -3.80 6.72
N ILE A 36 1.59 -4.77 5.78
CA ILE A 36 1.63 -4.50 4.35
C ILE A 36 0.43 -5.17 3.69
N HIS A 37 -0.52 -4.35 3.25
CA HIS A 37 -1.72 -4.75 2.55
C HIS A 37 -1.56 -4.58 1.04
N VAL A 38 -1.99 -5.59 0.30
CA VAL A 38 -1.97 -5.57 -1.16
C VAL A 38 -3.39 -5.35 -1.61
N LEU A 39 -3.64 -4.26 -2.34
CA LEU A 39 -4.98 -3.88 -2.79
C LEU A 39 -5.43 -4.68 -4.02
N ASP A 40 -4.51 -5.38 -4.70
CA ASP A 40 -4.76 -6.12 -5.94
C ASP A 40 -5.37 -5.24 -7.04
N ILE A 41 -4.93 -3.97 -7.08
CA ILE A 41 -5.36 -2.97 -8.04
C ILE A 41 -4.33 -2.91 -9.17
N PRO A 42 -4.72 -3.14 -10.44
CA PRO A 42 -3.79 -3.03 -11.57
C PRO A 42 -3.36 -1.57 -11.77
N ASP A 43 -2.09 -1.32 -12.12
CA ASP A 43 -1.54 0.01 -12.41
C ASP A 43 -1.95 0.53 -13.81
N GLU A 44 -3.20 0.28 -14.21
CA GLU A 44 -3.75 0.65 -15.51
C GLU A 44 -4.58 1.95 -15.47
N TYR A 45 -4.65 2.59 -14.29
CA TYR A 45 -5.47 3.78 -14.08
C TYR A 45 -4.70 5.06 -14.42
N ALA A 46 -5.42 6.02 -15.01
CA ALA A 46 -4.86 7.34 -15.24
C ALA A 46 -4.64 8.09 -13.92
N LEU A 47 -3.62 8.95 -13.92
CA LEU A 47 -3.26 9.79 -12.78
C LEU A 47 -4.48 10.65 -12.37
N VAL A 48 -4.93 10.49 -11.13
CA VAL A 48 -6.08 11.22 -10.53
C VAL A 48 -7.42 10.91 -11.20
N GLU A 49 -7.59 9.70 -11.73
CA GLU A 49 -8.90 9.26 -12.20
C GLU A 49 -9.86 9.09 -11.00
N PRO A 50 -11.09 9.62 -11.06
CA PRO A 50 -12.06 9.48 -9.98
C PRO A 50 -12.39 8.01 -9.65
N SER A 51 -12.44 7.12 -10.65
CA SER A 51 -12.69 5.69 -10.42
C SER A 51 -11.58 5.01 -9.61
N LEU A 52 -10.32 5.43 -9.80
CA LEU A 52 -9.18 4.96 -8.98
C LEU A 52 -9.32 5.44 -7.53
N ILE A 53 -9.74 6.69 -7.33
CA ILE A 53 -9.95 7.25 -6.00
C ILE A 53 -11.05 6.50 -5.25
N GLU A 54 -12.18 6.20 -5.91
CA GLU A 54 -13.26 5.41 -5.31
C GLU A 54 -12.81 3.99 -4.98
N LEU A 55 -12.06 3.34 -5.88
CA LEU A 55 -11.55 2.00 -5.65
C LEU A 55 -10.58 1.95 -4.46
N ILE A 56 -9.63 2.89 -4.39
CA ILE A 56 -8.70 2.98 -3.26
C ILE A 56 -9.47 3.24 -1.96
N GLN A 57 -10.44 4.16 -1.95
CA GLN A 57 -11.26 4.43 -0.76
C GLN A 57 -12.03 3.18 -0.32
N TYR A 58 -12.65 2.46 -1.25
CA TYR A 58 -13.37 1.22 -0.97
C TYR A 58 -12.43 0.16 -0.38
N SER A 59 -11.30 -0.10 -1.03
CA SER A 59 -10.35 -1.12 -0.54
C SER A 59 -9.72 -0.75 0.79
N VAL A 60 -9.41 0.53 1.04
CA VAL A 60 -8.84 0.99 2.32
C VAL A 60 -9.88 1.01 3.44
N SER A 61 -11.16 1.25 3.13
CA SER A 61 -12.23 1.25 4.13
C SER A 61 -12.38 -0.11 4.83
N ASP A 62 -12.12 -1.21 4.12
CA ASP A 62 -12.11 -2.57 4.69
C ASP A 62 -11.02 -2.76 5.76
N TYR A 63 -9.90 -2.04 5.63
CA TYR A 63 -8.75 -2.15 6.55
C TYR A 63 -8.76 -1.13 7.69
N LEU A 64 -9.36 0.04 7.49
CA LEU A 64 -9.35 1.10 8.49
C LEU A 64 -10.55 1.07 9.45
N ASP A 65 -11.47 0.12 9.32
CA ASP A 65 -12.71 0.05 10.11
C ASP A 65 -13.46 1.40 10.10
N LEU A 66 -13.40 2.11 8.97
CA LEU A 66 -14.08 3.38 8.75
C LEU A 66 -15.55 3.10 8.42
N VAL A 67 -16.29 2.65 9.43
CA VAL A 67 -17.77 2.57 9.46
C VAL A 67 -18.36 3.74 10.21
#